data_AF-A0A2D4IA70-F1
#
_entry.id   AF-A0A2D4IA70-F1
#
_cell.length_a   1.000
_cell.length_b   1.000
_cell.length_c   1.000
_cell.angle_alpha   90.00
_cell.angle_beta   90.00
_cell.angle_gamma   90.00
#
_symmetry.space_group_name_H-M   'P 1'
#
loop_
_entity.id
_entity.type
_entity.pdbx_description
1 polymer ?
#
loop_
_entity_poly.entity_id
_entity_poly.type
_entity_poly.pdbx_seq_one_letter_code
_entity_poly.pdbx_strand_id
1 'polypeptide(L)'
;TTVPKSIGAELIELIRRNTNLSYELSRVAIGVVIGHIQTSVPALNSIMEQILISLVESKDLCSGLPSGQVCHDEERLKVIFTDLARHKDDAQQRSWALYEDENVICCYLEELLQILTDADPEVCKKMCRKNEFESVLSLVTYYQMEHRVPLRLLLLKCFGAMCNLDAAIISALVNSVLPMELARDMQTHTQDHQKMCYSALVLAMIFCMGEPLPYHHYEHLNSQFIQFLLHVIEDGLPSDSTDQLPDLFINVLLAFNLHIPVPEHNVIMVTVKKHSNIKIFTEKLLLLLNRGDDPVCIFKHQPQPPHSVLKFLQDIFACKDTASIFYHTDMMVMIDII
;
A
#
# COMPACT_ATOMS: atom_id res chain seq x y z
N THR A 1 -44.98 -9.68 -8.34
CA THR A 1 -43.98 -9.00 -9.20
C THR A 1 -42.62 -9.46 -8.74
N THR A 2 -41.82 -10.00 -9.66
CA THR A 2 -40.47 -10.53 -9.35
C THR A 2 -39.46 -9.39 -9.41
N VAL A 3 -38.74 -9.14 -8.32
CA VAL A 3 -37.65 -8.16 -8.27
C VAL A 3 -36.46 -8.70 -9.07
N PRO A 4 -35.85 -7.91 -9.98
CA PRO A 4 -34.63 -8.31 -10.67
C PRO A 4 -33.50 -8.58 -9.69
N LYS A 5 -32.74 -9.66 -9.89
CA LYS A 5 -31.60 -10.01 -9.01
C LYS A 5 -30.47 -8.96 -9.08
N SER A 6 -30.40 -8.20 -10.17
CA SER A 6 -29.43 -7.13 -10.44
C SER A 6 -29.76 -5.79 -9.79
N ILE A 7 -30.97 -5.63 -9.23
CA ILE A 7 -31.47 -4.31 -8.81
C ILE A 7 -30.57 -3.64 -7.77
N GLY A 8 -29.95 -4.42 -6.87
CA GLY A 8 -29.03 -3.88 -5.86
C GLY A 8 -27.80 -3.22 -6.50
N ALA A 9 -27.16 -3.92 -7.44
CA ALA A 9 -26.00 -3.40 -8.18
C ALA A 9 -26.38 -2.17 -9.01
N GLU A 10 -27.52 -2.18 -9.69
CA GLU A 10 -28.03 -1.05 -10.48
C GLU A 10 -28.28 0.20 -9.61
N LEU A 11 -28.89 0.02 -8.43
CA LEU A 11 -29.13 1.14 -7.50
C LEU A 11 -27.84 1.73 -6.95
N ILE A 12 -26.85 0.89 -6.64
CA ILE A 12 -25.53 1.36 -6.17
C ILE A 12 -24.86 2.20 -7.26
N GLU A 13 -24.82 1.69 -8.50
CA GLU A 13 -24.24 2.41 -9.64
C GLU A 13 -24.94 3.75 -9.88
N LEU A 14 -26.28 3.78 -9.83
CA LEU A 14 -27.06 5.01 -9.98
C LEU A 14 -26.76 6.03 -8.90
N ILE A 15 -26.63 5.62 -7.63
CA ILE A 15 -26.32 6.55 -6.55
C ILE A 15 -24.89 7.06 -6.68
N ARG A 16 -23.91 6.20 -6.93
CA ARG A 16 -22.51 6.60 -7.10
C ARG A 16 -22.37 7.65 -8.20
N ARG A 17 -22.95 7.38 -9.37
CA ARG A 17 -22.90 8.28 -10.53
C ARG A 17 -23.51 9.67 -10.26
N ASN A 18 -24.48 9.76 -9.36
CA ASN A 18 -25.22 11.00 -9.12
C ASN A 18 -24.86 11.73 -7.82
N THR A 19 -24.14 11.09 -6.88
CA THR A 19 -23.94 11.62 -5.52
C THR A 19 -22.49 11.65 -5.05
N ASN A 20 -21.54 11.13 -5.83
CA ASN A 20 -20.12 10.99 -5.46
C ASN A 20 -19.90 10.23 -4.13
N LEU A 21 -20.88 9.45 -3.67
CA LEU A 21 -20.75 8.63 -2.46
C LEU A 21 -19.83 7.43 -2.73
N SER A 22 -19.05 7.03 -1.73
CA SER A 22 -18.26 5.79 -1.78
C SER A 22 -19.17 4.58 -1.93
N TYR A 23 -18.60 3.44 -2.33
CA TYR A 23 -19.34 2.22 -2.58
C TYR A 23 -20.09 1.77 -1.32
N GLU A 24 -19.39 1.79 -0.19
CA GLU A 24 -19.93 1.47 1.12
C GLU A 24 -21.01 2.45 1.56
N LEU A 25 -20.79 3.76 1.40
CA LEU A 25 -21.78 4.78 1.75
C LEU A 25 -23.03 4.69 0.87
N SER A 26 -22.87 4.36 -0.41
CA SER A 26 -23.99 4.13 -1.33
C SER A 26 -24.82 2.94 -0.89
N ARG A 27 -24.17 1.83 -0.52
CA ARG A 27 -24.86 0.64 0.02
C ARG A 27 -25.62 0.95 1.32
N VAL A 28 -25.01 1.71 2.23
CA VAL A 28 -25.65 2.16 3.47
C VAL A 28 -26.84 3.07 3.18
N ALA A 29 -26.70 4.05 2.29
CA ALA A 29 -27.77 4.98 1.94
C ALA A 29 -29.00 4.24 1.40
N ILE A 30 -28.79 3.27 0.49
CA ILE A 30 -29.89 2.44 -0.04
C ILE A 30 -30.52 1.62 1.09
N GLY A 31 -29.70 0.97 1.91
CA GLY A 31 -30.18 0.16 3.03
C GLY A 31 -31.05 0.94 4.01
N VAL A 32 -30.67 2.18 4.35
CA VAL A 32 -31.45 3.05 5.23
C VAL A 32 -32.77 3.49 4.60
N VAL A 33 -32.74 3.94 3.34
CA VAL A 33 -33.95 4.40 2.65
C VAL A 33 -34.95 3.26 2.45
N ILE A 34 -34.48 2.11 1.95
CA ILE A 34 -35.32 0.94 1.69
C ILE A 34 -35.81 0.33 3.01
N GLY A 35 -34.96 0.25 4.03
CA GLY A 35 -35.36 -0.22 5.36
C GLY A 35 -36.44 0.66 5.98
N HIS A 36 -36.34 1.99 5.84
CA HIS A 36 -37.38 2.90 6.33
C HIS A 36 -38.70 2.69 5.57
N ILE A 37 -38.67 2.58 4.24
CA ILE A 37 -39.88 2.30 3.44
C ILE A 37 -40.50 0.96 3.81
N GLN A 38 -39.69 -0.07 4.06
CA GLN A 38 -40.15 -1.39 4.50
C GLN A 38 -40.93 -1.30 5.81
N THR A 39 -40.45 -0.51 6.78
CA THR A 39 -41.13 -0.32 8.07
C THR A 39 -42.38 0.55 7.99
N SER A 40 -42.35 1.58 7.14
CA SER A 40 -43.43 2.58 7.03
C SER A 40 -44.56 2.14 6.11
N VAL A 41 -44.31 1.21 5.17
CA VAL A 41 -45.29 0.74 4.17
C VAL A 41 -45.35 -0.80 4.16
N PRO A 42 -46.16 -1.43 5.04
CA PRO A 42 -46.22 -2.88 5.19
C PRO A 42 -46.57 -3.65 3.91
N ALA A 43 -47.34 -3.03 3.01
CA ALA A 43 -47.74 -3.63 1.73
C ALA A 43 -46.54 -3.90 0.78
N LEU A 44 -45.43 -3.21 0.95
CA LEU A 44 -44.22 -3.35 0.12
C LEU A 44 -43.14 -4.21 0.78
N ASN A 45 -43.40 -4.77 1.96
CA ASN A 45 -42.38 -5.42 2.79
C ASN A 45 -41.61 -6.51 2.04
N SER A 46 -42.31 -7.45 1.40
CA SER A 46 -41.68 -8.55 0.67
C SER A 46 -40.84 -8.10 -0.54
N ILE A 47 -41.19 -6.97 -1.15
CA ILE A 47 -40.45 -6.41 -2.30
C ILE A 47 -39.18 -5.71 -1.79
N MET A 48 -39.31 -4.91 -0.73
CA MET A 48 -38.17 -4.20 -0.13
C MET A 48 -37.16 -5.18 0.47
N GLU A 49 -37.62 -6.26 1.10
CA GLU A 49 -36.75 -7.33 1.60
C GLU A 49 -35.96 -8.00 0.46
N GLN A 50 -36.58 -8.29 -0.68
CA GLN A 50 -35.87 -8.83 -1.85
C GLN A 50 -34.81 -7.89 -2.40
N ILE A 51 -35.04 -6.57 -2.38
CA ILE A 51 -34.03 -5.57 -2.79
C ILE A 51 -32.87 -5.53 -1.79
N LEU A 52 -33.16 -5.57 -0.48
CA LEU A 52 -32.13 -5.63 0.57
C LEU A 52 -31.28 -6.90 0.46
N ILE A 53 -31.89 -8.06 0.18
CA ILE A 53 -31.17 -9.31 -0.07
C ILE A 53 -30.27 -9.16 -1.31
N SER A 54 -30.79 -8.60 -2.41
CA SER A 54 -30.01 -8.36 -3.63
C SER A 54 -28.77 -7.48 -3.39
N LEU A 55 -28.86 -6.46 -2.52
CA LEU A 55 -27.71 -5.59 -2.16
C LEU A 55 -26.62 -6.32 -1.37
N VAL A 56 -26.96 -7.37 -0.64
CA VAL A 56 -26.02 -8.19 0.14
C VAL A 56 -25.43 -9.31 -0.71
N GLU A 57 -26.24 -9.91 -1.58
CA GLU A 57 -25.84 -10.99 -2.48
C GLU A 57 -25.01 -10.49 -3.68
N SER A 58 -25.16 -9.21 -4.08
CA SER A 58 -24.34 -8.59 -5.13
C SER A 58 -22.92 -8.33 -4.64
N LYS A 59 -22.12 -9.40 -4.51
CA LYS A 59 -20.69 -9.32 -4.20
C LYS A 59 -19.84 -8.86 -5.39
N ASP A 60 -20.40 -8.87 -6.60
CA ASP A 60 -19.69 -8.55 -7.84
C ASP A 60 -20.55 -7.63 -8.74
N LEU A 61 -20.40 -6.30 -8.64
CA LEU A 61 -21.20 -5.36 -9.47
C LEU A 61 -20.97 -5.57 -10.96
N CYS A 62 -19.74 -5.91 -11.36
CA CYS A 62 -19.39 -6.22 -12.74
C CYS A 62 -20.17 -7.40 -13.35
N SER A 63 -20.60 -8.37 -12.52
CA SER A 63 -21.35 -9.54 -12.98
C SER A 63 -22.87 -9.40 -12.78
N GLY A 64 -23.27 -8.48 -11.90
CA GLY A 64 -24.66 -8.19 -11.58
C GLY A 64 -25.36 -7.25 -12.55
N LEU A 65 -24.62 -6.44 -13.34
CA LEU A 65 -25.23 -5.52 -14.29
C LEU A 65 -25.82 -6.27 -15.51
N PRO A 66 -26.97 -5.82 -16.06
CA PRO A 66 -27.55 -6.39 -17.28
C PRO A 66 -26.53 -6.40 -18.43
N SER A 67 -26.57 -7.45 -19.27
CA SER A 67 -25.66 -7.59 -20.41
C SER A 67 -25.63 -6.32 -21.27
N GLY A 68 -24.50 -5.61 -21.27
CA GLY A 68 -24.27 -4.39 -22.03
C GLY A 68 -24.08 -3.11 -21.20
N GLN A 69 -24.33 -3.13 -19.88
CA GLN A 69 -23.94 -2.03 -18.99
C GLN A 69 -22.56 -2.30 -18.36
N VAL A 70 -21.62 -1.38 -18.57
CA VAL A 70 -20.30 -1.40 -17.93
C VAL A 70 -20.36 -0.49 -16.71
N CYS A 71 -19.70 -0.89 -15.62
CA CYS A 71 -19.56 -0.06 -14.43
C CYS A 71 -18.78 1.22 -14.79
N HIS A 72 -19.27 2.39 -14.35
CA HIS A 72 -18.63 3.67 -14.63
C HIS A 72 -17.17 3.69 -14.18
N ASP A 73 -16.89 3.17 -12.99
CA ASP A 73 -15.54 3.14 -12.43
C ASP A 73 -14.59 2.25 -13.25
N GLU A 74 -15.09 1.15 -13.84
CA GLU A 74 -14.31 0.30 -14.75
C GLU A 74 -13.93 1.07 -16.03
N GLU A 75 -14.87 1.81 -16.62
CA GLU A 75 -14.60 2.62 -17.81
C GLU A 75 -13.61 3.74 -17.52
N ARG A 76 -13.77 4.44 -16.39
CA ARG A 76 -12.85 5.50 -15.96
C ARG A 76 -11.45 4.96 -15.71
N LEU A 77 -11.30 3.86 -14.98
CA LEU A 77 -10.00 3.20 -14.78
C LEU A 77 -9.34 2.83 -16.12
N LYS A 78 -10.12 2.32 -17.07
CA LYS A 78 -9.60 1.97 -18.40
C LYS A 78 -9.07 3.21 -19.14
N VAL A 79 -9.78 4.33 -19.08
CA VAL A 79 -9.33 5.60 -19.69
C VAL A 79 -8.06 6.08 -19.00
N ILE A 80 -8.07 6.19 -17.68
CA ILE A 80 -6.94 6.69 -16.89
C ILE A 80 -5.67 5.86 -17.13
N PHE A 81 -5.76 4.53 -17.04
CA PHE A 81 -4.58 3.67 -17.28
C PHE A 81 -4.07 3.76 -18.72
N THR A 82 -4.96 3.89 -19.71
CA THR A 82 -4.56 4.02 -21.11
C THR A 82 -3.84 5.35 -21.34
N ASP A 83 -4.38 6.45 -20.81
CA ASP A 83 -3.81 7.78 -21.02
C ASP A 83 -2.51 7.97 -20.23
N LEU A 84 -2.41 7.48 -19.00
CA LEU A 84 -1.14 7.48 -18.25
C LEU A 84 -0.06 6.63 -18.94
N ALA A 85 -0.44 5.49 -19.54
CA ALA A 85 0.50 4.68 -20.32
C ALA A 85 1.00 5.43 -21.57
N ARG A 86 0.14 6.20 -22.24
CA ARG A 86 0.54 7.07 -23.35
C ARG A 86 1.47 8.19 -22.90
N HIS A 87 1.18 8.87 -21.79
CA HIS A 87 2.07 9.89 -21.23
C HIS A 87 3.45 9.34 -20.88
N LYS A 88 3.54 8.09 -20.41
CA LYS A 88 4.82 7.39 -20.22
C LYS A 88 5.56 7.19 -21.55
N ASP A 89 4.89 6.73 -22.59
CA ASP A 89 5.50 6.53 -23.91
C ASP A 89 5.96 7.88 -24.53
N ASP A 90 5.19 8.94 -24.33
CA ASP A 90 5.55 10.30 -24.76
C ASP A 90 6.75 10.85 -23.99
N ALA A 91 6.82 10.63 -22.67
CA ALA A 91 7.95 11.04 -21.84
C ALA A 91 9.26 10.36 -22.28
N GLN A 92 9.19 9.12 -22.78
CA GLN A 92 10.34 8.44 -23.39
C GLN A 92 10.77 9.06 -24.72
N GLN A 93 9.83 9.67 -25.47
CA GLN A 93 10.06 10.14 -26.84
C GLN A 93 10.29 11.65 -26.97
N ARG A 94 9.87 12.50 -26.01
CA ARG A 94 9.92 13.98 -26.13
C ARG A 94 10.19 14.72 -24.81
N SER A 95 11.21 15.59 -24.81
CA SER A 95 11.60 16.40 -23.63
C SER A 95 10.87 17.75 -23.49
N TRP A 96 10.10 18.21 -24.48
CA TRP A 96 9.62 19.61 -24.56
C TRP A 96 8.16 19.86 -24.12
N ALA A 97 7.29 18.84 -24.05
CA ALA A 97 5.85 19.01 -23.73
C ALA A 97 5.52 18.85 -22.23
N LEU A 98 6.49 18.48 -21.39
CA LEU A 98 6.25 17.98 -20.04
C LEU A 98 5.65 19.01 -19.07
N TYR A 99 5.76 20.32 -19.34
CA TYR A 99 5.31 21.36 -18.41
C TYR A 99 3.83 21.75 -18.56
N GLU A 100 3.20 21.56 -19.73
CA GLU A 100 1.78 21.93 -19.90
C GLU A 100 0.80 20.86 -19.38
N ASP A 101 1.28 19.64 -19.17
CA ASP A 101 0.44 18.48 -18.80
C ASP A 101 0.42 18.18 -17.29
N GLU A 102 1.18 18.87 -16.44
CA GLU A 102 1.28 18.52 -15.00
C GLU A 102 -0.09 18.52 -14.32
N ASN A 103 -0.90 19.55 -14.54
CA ASN A 103 -2.24 19.64 -13.95
C ASN A 103 -3.16 18.54 -14.48
N VAL A 104 -3.03 18.16 -15.75
CA VAL A 104 -3.82 17.09 -16.36
C VAL A 104 -3.48 15.75 -15.73
N ILE A 105 -2.17 15.46 -15.56
CA ILE A 105 -1.70 14.23 -14.93
C ILE A 105 -2.08 14.22 -13.44
N CYS A 106 -1.98 15.36 -12.74
CA CYS A 106 -2.47 15.50 -11.36
C CYS A 106 -3.94 15.10 -11.27
N CYS A 107 -4.82 15.66 -12.11
CA CYS A 107 -6.24 15.30 -12.13
C CYS A 107 -6.46 13.81 -12.37
N TYR A 108 -5.72 13.19 -13.30
CA TYR A 108 -5.81 11.75 -13.54
C TYR A 108 -5.37 10.91 -12.34
N LEU A 109 -4.29 11.28 -11.66
CA LEU A 109 -3.79 10.55 -10.49
C LEU A 109 -4.67 10.77 -9.26
N GLU A 110 -5.24 11.96 -9.09
CA GLU A 110 -6.22 12.24 -8.02
C GLU A 110 -7.50 11.44 -8.24
N GLU A 111 -8.02 11.41 -9.47
CA GLU A 111 -9.17 10.58 -9.82
C GLU A 111 -8.87 9.10 -9.67
N LEU A 112 -7.68 8.64 -10.08
CA LEU A 112 -7.24 7.26 -9.88
C LEU A 112 -7.23 6.90 -8.39
N LEU A 113 -6.63 7.75 -7.55
CA LEU A 113 -6.58 7.54 -6.11
C LEU A 113 -7.98 7.48 -5.49
N GLN A 114 -8.88 8.37 -5.92
CA GLN A 114 -10.26 8.40 -5.48
C GLN A 114 -10.97 7.10 -5.84
N ILE A 115 -10.87 6.63 -7.08
CA ILE A 115 -11.51 5.38 -7.51
C ILE A 115 -10.93 4.19 -6.73
N LEU A 116 -9.60 4.09 -6.59
CA LEU A 116 -8.95 2.99 -5.86
C LEU A 116 -9.35 2.94 -4.37
N THR A 117 -9.79 4.06 -3.79
CA THR A 117 -10.16 4.15 -2.38
C THR A 117 -11.66 3.99 -2.16
N ASP A 118 -12.48 4.58 -3.04
CA ASP A 118 -13.93 4.74 -2.82
C ASP A 118 -14.80 3.83 -3.67
N ALA A 119 -14.26 3.22 -4.74
CA ALA A 119 -15.02 2.33 -5.62
C ALA A 119 -15.11 0.89 -5.09
N ASP A 120 -15.83 0.05 -5.82
CA ASP A 120 -15.89 -1.38 -5.55
C ASP A 120 -14.47 -1.99 -5.64
N PRO A 121 -13.94 -2.58 -4.56
CA PRO A 121 -12.62 -3.21 -4.56
C PRO A 121 -12.46 -4.30 -5.61
N GLU A 122 -13.52 -5.04 -5.96
CA GLU A 122 -13.46 -6.09 -6.99
C GLU A 122 -13.22 -5.52 -8.39
N VAL A 123 -13.83 -4.36 -8.70
CA VAL A 123 -13.62 -3.65 -9.97
C VAL A 123 -12.17 -3.18 -10.06
N CYS A 124 -11.66 -2.56 -8.99
CA CYS A 124 -10.27 -2.09 -8.94
C CYS A 124 -9.28 -3.26 -9.07
N LYS A 125 -9.49 -4.36 -8.34
CA LYS A 125 -8.67 -5.58 -8.45
C LYS A 125 -8.66 -6.16 -9.85
N LYS A 126 -9.83 -6.31 -10.48
CA LYS A 126 -9.96 -6.81 -11.86
C LYS A 126 -9.16 -5.96 -12.83
N MET A 127 -9.26 -4.63 -12.70
CA MET A 127 -8.55 -3.70 -13.58
C MET A 127 -7.04 -3.71 -13.34
N CYS A 128 -6.59 -3.74 -12.09
CA CYS A 128 -5.16 -3.84 -11.75
C CYS A 128 -4.52 -5.16 -12.19
N ARG A 129 -5.27 -6.27 -12.20
CA ARG A 129 -4.77 -7.61 -12.61
C ARG A 129 -4.78 -7.85 -14.11
N LYS A 130 -5.45 -6.98 -14.87
CA LYS A 130 -5.61 -7.16 -16.31
C LYS A 130 -4.25 -7.24 -17.00
N ASN A 131 -4.14 -8.16 -17.97
CA ASN A 131 -2.92 -8.38 -18.77
C ASN A 131 -1.66 -8.56 -17.89
N GLU A 132 -1.71 -9.43 -16.89
CA GLU A 132 -0.55 -9.70 -16.01
C GLU A 132 -0.02 -8.43 -15.30
N PHE A 133 -0.94 -7.61 -14.79
CA PHE A 133 -0.63 -6.37 -14.08
C PHE A 133 0.00 -5.27 -14.96
N GLU A 134 -0.22 -5.28 -16.27
CA GLU A 134 0.31 -4.30 -17.23
C GLU A 134 0.10 -2.85 -16.77
N SER A 135 -1.10 -2.50 -16.30
CA SER A 135 -1.41 -1.13 -15.85
C SER A 135 -0.59 -0.72 -14.61
N VAL A 136 -0.40 -1.64 -13.66
CA VAL A 136 0.40 -1.40 -12.44
C VAL A 136 1.87 -1.25 -12.80
N LEU A 137 2.40 -2.15 -13.64
CA LEU A 137 3.80 -2.11 -14.06
C LEU A 137 4.12 -0.90 -14.95
N SER A 138 3.17 -0.47 -15.78
CA SER A 138 3.27 0.77 -16.55
C SER A 138 3.37 2.00 -15.64
N LEU A 139 2.59 2.05 -14.55
CA LEU A 139 2.69 3.11 -13.55
C LEU A 139 4.02 3.09 -12.79
N VAL A 140 4.56 1.92 -12.47
CA VAL A 140 5.91 1.80 -11.88
C VAL A 140 6.97 2.36 -12.82
N THR A 141 6.87 2.04 -14.11
CA THR A 141 7.79 2.56 -15.13
C THR A 141 7.66 4.07 -15.27
N TYR A 142 6.42 4.60 -15.21
CA TYR A 142 6.16 6.03 -15.22
C TYR A 142 6.76 6.73 -13.99
N TYR A 143 6.62 6.14 -12.79
CA TYR A 143 7.22 6.66 -11.55
C TYR A 143 8.75 6.79 -11.66
N GLN A 144 9.41 5.82 -12.30
CA GLN A 144 10.86 5.84 -12.51
C GLN A 144 11.31 7.03 -13.38
N MET A 145 10.49 7.44 -14.35
CA MET A 145 10.78 8.52 -15.30
C MET A 145 10.32 9.89 -14.81
N GLU A 146 9.32 9.93 -13.92
CA GLU A 146 8.78 11.16 -13.38
C GLU A 146 9.77 11.79 -12.39
N HIS A 147 9.96 13.10 -12.45
CA HIS A 147 10.87 13.84 -11.56
C HIS A 147 10.13 14.84 -10.66
N ARG A 148 8.89 15.19 -11.01
CA ARG A 148 8.09 16.17 -10.27
C ARG A 148 7.56 15.53 -8.99
N VAL A 149 7.90 16.15 -7.86
CA VAL A 149 7.51 15.69 -6.52
C VAL A 149 5.99 15.52 -6.37
N PRO A 150 5.12 16.47 -6.80
CA PRO A 150 3.68 16.32 -6.59
C PRO A 150 3.10 15.06 -7.24
N LEU A 151 3.54 14.76 -8.47
CA LEU A 151 3.13 13.57 -9.21
C LEU A 151 3.69 12.29 -8.58
N ARG A 152 4.97 12.28 -8.19
CA ARG A 152 5.55 11.15 -7.44
C ARG A 152 4.77 10.87 -6.15
N LEU A 153 4.38 11.91 -5.43
CA LEU A 153 3.61 11.77 -4.20
C LEU A 153 2.22 11.16 -4.45
N LEU A 154 1.52 11.60 -5.50
CA LEU A 154 0.24 11.01 -5.90
C LEU A 154 0.39 9.55 -6.36
N LEU A 155 1.46 9.22 -7.09
CA LEU A 155 1.77 7.85 -7.47
C LEU A 155 2.04 6.96 -6.25
N LEU A 156 2.80 7.44 -5.27
CA LEU A 156 3.02 6.72 -4.00
C LEU A 156 1.70 6.42 -3.27
N LYS A 157 0.80 7.40 -3.21
CA LYS A 157 -0.55 7.20 -2.64
C LYS A 157 -1.35 6.16 -3.43
N CYS A 158 -1.30 6.20 -4.76
CA CYS A 158 -1.94 5.20 -5.62
C CYS A 158 -1.37 3.80 -5.37
N PHE A 159 -0.05 3.64 -5.27
CA PHE A 159 0.57 2.36 -4.94
C PHE A 159 0.15 1.85 -3.56
N GLY A 160 0.08 2.72 -2.56
CA GLY A 160 -0.45 2.38 -1.24
C GLY A 160 -1.91 1.90 -1.28
N ALA A 161 -2.77 2.62 -2.02
CA ALA A 161 -4.16 2.22 -2.23
C ALA A 161 -4.26 0.86 -2.96
N MET A 162 -3.42 0.63 -3.97
CA MET A 162 -3.34 -0.65 -4.67
C MET A 162 -2.88 -1.80 -3.77
N CYS A 163 -1.94 -1.57 -2.85
CA CYS A 163 -1.49 -2.58 -1.87
C CYS A 163 -2.64 -3.02 -0.96
N ASN A 164 -3.59 -2.14 -0.65
CA ASN A 164 -4.75 -2.48 0.17
C ASN A 164 -5.76 -3.40 -0.55
N LEU A 165 -5.75 -3.41 -1.89
CA LEU A 165 -6.71 -4.19 -2.68
C LEU A 165 -6.44 -5.69 -2.65
N ASP A 166 -5.20 -6.11 -2.89
CA ASP A 166 -4.86 -7.52 -3.06
C ASP A 166 -3.36 -7.83 -2.88
N ALA A 167 -3.04 -8.94 -2.21
CA ALA A 167 -1.66 -9.42 -2.07
C ALA A 167 -0.98 -9.69 -3.41
N ALA A 168 -1.70 -10.15 -4.43
CA ALA A 168 -1.09 -10.41 -5.73
C ALA A 168 -0.55 -9.12 -6.39
N ILE A 169 -1.13 -7.95 -6.08
CA ILE A 169 -0.62 -6.65 -6.52
C ILE A 169 0.65 -6.31 -5.76
N ILE A 170 0.71 -6.59 -4.45
CA ILE A 170 1.94 -6.47 -3.66
C ILE A 170 3.06 -7.34 -4.27
N SER A 171 2.75 -8.60 -4.61
CA SER A 171 3.71 -9.50 -5.29
C SER A 171 4.18 -8.92 -6.63
N ALA A 172 3.30 -8.29 -7.42
CA ALA A 172 3.70 -7.63 -8.67
C ALA A 172 4.61 -6.41 -8.44
N LEU A 173 4.27 -5.57 -7.44
CA LEU A 173 5.04 -4.38 -7.10
C LEU A 173 6.42 -4.73 -6.53
N VAL A 174 6.51 -5.71 -5.64
CA VAL A 174 7.76 -6.10 -5.00
C VAL A 174 8.73 -6.76 -6.00
N ASN A 175 8.22 -7.48 -7.00
CA ASN A 175 9.03 -8.06 -8.08
C ASN A 175 9.38 -7.06 -9.20
N SER A 176 8.81 -5.84 -9.17
CA SER A 176 9.11 -4.79 -10.14
C SER A 176 10.39 -4.00 -9.76
N VAL A 177 10.72 -2.97 -10.55
CA VAL A 177 11.82 -2.03 -10.24
C VAL A 177 11.50 -1.08 -9.06
N LEU A 178 10.25 -1.01 -8.62
CA LEU A 178 9.78 -0.04 -7.62
C LEU A 178 10.61 -0.05 -6.31
N PRO A 179 10.92 -1.19 -5.66
CA PRO A 179 11.68 -1.18 -4.41
C PRO A 179 13.07 -0.56 -4.56
N MET A 180 13.74 -0.83 -5.68
CA MET A 180 15.06 -0.26 -5.98
C MET A 180 14.97 1.24 -6.23
N GLU A 181 13.96 1.68 -6.98
CA GLU A 181 13.73 3.10 -7.26
C GLU A 181 13.42 3.88 -5.98
N LEU A 182 12.60 3.32 -5.08
CA LEU A 182 12.30 3.94 -3.78
C LEU A 182 13.56 4.05 -2.92
N ALA A 183 14.34 2.98 -2.80
CA ALA A 183 15.59 3.00 -2.03
C ALA A 183 16.58 4.04 -2.57
N ARG A 184 16.78 4.07 -3.89
CA ARG A 184 17.63 5.06 -4.57
C ARG A 184 17.13 6.48 -4.34
N ASP A 185 15.83 6.72 -4.49
CA ASP A 185 15.22 8.04 -4.35
C ASP A 185 15.29 8.56 -2.91
N MET A 186 15.14 7.68 -1.91
CA MET A 186 15.29 8.02 -0.49
C MET A 186 16.72 8.45 -0.14
N GLN A 187 17.72 7.80 -0.72
CA GLN A 187 19.13 8.13 -0.48
C GLN A 187 19.59 9.40 -1.23
N THR A 188 18.99 9.69 -2.38
CA THR A 188 19.38 10.84 -3.23
C THR A 188 18.65 12.13 -2.88
N HIS A 189 17.35 12.08 -2.56
CA HIS A 189 16.53 13.26 -2.32
C HIS A 189 16.04 13.32 -0.86
N THR A 190 16.96 13.65 0.05
CA THR A 190 16.69 13.64 1.50
C THR A 190 15.99 14.90 2.05
N GLN A 191 15.86 15.93 1.22
CA GLN A 191 15.31 17.23 1.63
C GLN A 191 13.77 17.25 1.69
N ASP A 192 13.11 16.36 0.93
CA ASP A 192 11.66 16.30 0.87
C ASP A 192 11.11 15.32 1.90
N HIS A 193 10.75 15.85 3.06
CA HIS A 193 10.24 15.07 4.18
C HIS A 193 8.97 14.28 3.81
N GLN A 194 8.01 14.93 3.16
CA GLN A 194 6.73 14.28 2.85
C GLN A 194 6.93 13.13 1.87
N LYS A 195 7.68 13.34 0.78
CA LYS A 195 8.01 12.27 -0.17
C LYS A 195 8.75 11.14 0.53
N MET A 196 9.70 11.44 1.41
CA MET A 196 10.45 10.42 2.14
C MET A 196 9.56 9.55 3.04
N CYS A 197 8.63 10.16 3.78
CA CYS A 197 7.66 9.44 4.61
C CYS A 197 6.81 8.49 3.76
N TYR A 198 6.28 8.96 2.63
CA TYR A 198 5.48 8.11 1.74
C TYR A 198 6.31 7.03 1.07
N SER A 199 7.55 7.31 0.67
CA SER A 199 8.46 6.30 0.11
C SER A 199 8.75 5.18 1.12
N ALA A 200 9.04 5.53 2.38
CA ALA A 200 9.24 4.53 3.43
C ALA A 200 7.96 3.75 3.73
N LEU A 201 6.81 4.42 3.78
CA LEU A 201 5.52 3.76 4.00
C LEU A 201 5.20 2.75 2.89
N VAL A 202 5.32 3.14 1.62
CA VAL A 202 5.09 2.24 0.48
C VAL A 202 6.10 1.11 0.47
N LEU A 203 7.38 1.38 0.79
CA LEU A 203 8.41 0.35 0.87
C LEU A 203 8.11 -0.69 1.98
N ALA A 204 7.62 -0.24 3.14
CA ALA A 204 7.15 -1.14 4.19
C ALA A 204 5.91 -1.94 3.75
N MET A 205 4.96 -1.30 3.06
CA MET A 205 3.75 -1.94 2.51
C MET A 205 4.08 -3.04 1.49
N ILE A 206 5.06 -2.84 0.60
CA ILE A 206 5.38 -3.86 -0.41
C ILE A 206 6.20 -5.03 0.14
N PHE A 207 6.94 -4.83 1.24
CA PHE A 207 7.66 -5.90 1.92
C PHE A 207 6.82 -6.64 2.97
N CYS A 208 5.63 -6.14 3.32
CA CYS A 208 4.86 -6.67 4.45
C CYS A 208 4.47 -8.15 4.29
N MET A 209 4.34 -8.65 3.07
CA MET A 209 3.98 -10.06 2.82
C MET A 209 5.14 -11.04 3.04
N GLY A 210 6.38 -10.56 3.24
CA GLY A 210 7.54 -11.42 3.50
C GLY A 210 7.92 -12.34 2.33
N GLU A 211 7.57 -11.95 1.09
CA GLU A 211 7.88 -12.72 -0.11
C GLU A 211 9.35 -12.56 -0.54
N PRO A 212 9.98 -13.60 -1.10
CA PRO A 212 11.37 -13.52 -1.53
C PRO A 212 11.56 -12.51 -2.67
N LEU A 213 12.63 -11.72 -2.58
CA LEU A 213 12.97 -10.69 -3.56
C LEU A 213 13.87 -11.22 -4.69
N PRO A 214 13.77 -10.66 -5.91
CA PRO A 214 14.75 -10.91 -6.96
C PRO A 214 16.17 -10.47 -6.54
N TYR A 215 17.19 -11.22 -6.95
CA TYR A 215 18.57 -10.99 -6.51
C TYR A 215 19.14 -9.61 -6.88
N HIS A 216 18.73 -9.04 -8.02
CA HIS A 216 19.20 -7.73 -8.47
C HIS A 216 18.71 -6.58 -7.57
N HIS A 217 17.62 -6.77 -6.81
CA HIS A 217 17.14 -5.78 -5.85
C HIS A 217 18.18 -5.47 -4.76
N TYR A 218 18.98 -6.46 -4.37
CA TYR A 218 20.06 -6.29 -3.40
C TYR A 218 21.24 -5.46 -3.92
N GLU A 219 21.26 -5.07 -5.20
CA GLU A 219 22.23 -4.07 -5.68
C GLU A 219 21.97 -2.70 -5.05
N HIS A 220 20.69 -2.37 -4.82
CA HIS A 220 20.27 -1.10 -4.20
C HIS A 220 19.85 -1.29 -2.73
N LEU A 221 19.21 -2.43 -2.41
CA LEU A 221 18.83 -2.82 -1.04
C LEU A 221 19.98 -3.53 -0.32
N ASN A 222 21.15 -2.88 -0.29
CA ASN A 222 22.39 -3.43 0.26
C ASN A 222 22.71 -2.86 1.66
N SER A 223 23.88 -3.21 2.21
CA SER A 223 24.34 -2.70 3.52
C SER A 223 24.40 -1.17 3.62
N GLN A 224 24.67 -0.45 2.53
CA GLN A 224 24.67 1.02 2.51
C GLN A 224 23.25 1.58 2.70
N PHE A 225 22.24 0.91 2.11
CA PHE A 225 20.85 1.27 2.34
C PHE A 225 20.44 1.02 3.79
N ILE A 226 20.79 -0.14 4.36
CA ILE A 226 20.52 -0.42 5.77
C ILE A 226 21.23 0.58 6.69
N GLN A 227 22.49 0.91 6.41
CA GLN A 227 23.24 1.91 7.16
C GLN A 227 22.59 3.30 7.07
N PHE A 228 22.08 3.69 5.91
CA PHE A 228 21.32 4.92 5.75
C PHE A 228 20.07 4.92 6.64
N LEU A 229 19.29 3.83 6.63
CA LEU A 229 18.10 3.73 7.49
C LEU A 229 18.46 3.84 8.97
N LEU A 230 19.48 3.10 9.43
CA LEU A 230 19.95 3.15 10.82
C LEU A 230 20.46 4.55 11.20
N HIS A 231 21.19 5.23 10.32
CA HIS A 231 21.66 6.59 10.57
C HIS A 231 20.50 7.57 10.79
N VAL A 232 19.44 7.51 9.97
CA VAL A 232 18.27 8.37 10.15
C VAL A 232 17.48 8.01 11.41
N ILE A 233 17.47 6.74 11.82
CA ILE A 233 16.83 6.33 13.08
C ILE A 233 17.56 6.90 14.31
N GLU A 234 18.90 6.91 14.28
CA GLU A 234 19.72 7.37 15.41
C GLU A 234 19.92 8.90 15.44
N ASP A 235 20.20 9.51 14.29
CA ASP A 235 20.62 10.91 14.21
C ASP A 235 19.50 11.83 13.65
N GLY A 236 18.45 11.25 13.07
CA GLY A 236 17.37 11.99 12.41
C GLY A 236 17.82 12.64 11.09
N LEU A 237 16.91 13.41 10.48
CA LEU A 237 17.23 14.31 9.37
C LEU A 237 16.82 15.74 9.73
N PRO A 238 17.58 16.77 9.32
CA PRO A 238 17.18 18.16 9.55
C PRO A 238 15.85 18.53 8.89
N SER A 239 15.45 17.81 7.84
CA SER A 239 14.18 17.96 7.14
C SER A 239 13.00 17.36 7.92
N ASP A 240 13.24 16.48 8.89
CA ASP A 240 12.18 15.89 9.72
C ASP A 240 11.82 16.79 10.89
N SER A 241 10.78 17.60 10.70
CA SER A 241 10.23 18.45 11.77
C SER A 241 9.27 17.72 12.70
N THR A 242 8.91 16.47 12.38
CA THR A 242 7.83 15.73 13.05
C THR A 242 8.31 14.50 13.81
N ASP A 243 9.60 14.16 13.71
CA ASP A 243 10.23 12.96 14.26
C ASP A 243 9.52 11.65 13.84
N GLN A 244 8.87 11.65 12.67
CA GLN A 244 8.11 10.49 12.16
C GLN A 244 8.97 9.51 11.36
N LEU A 245 10.05 9.98 10.73
CA LEU A 245 10.88 9.12 9.87
C LEU A 245 11.57 7.99 10.62
N PRO A 246 12.10 8.16 11.85
CA PRO A 246 12.69 7.05 12.59
C PRO A 246 11.73 5.87 12.76
N ASP A 247 10.46 6.12 13.09
CA ASP A 247 9.47 5.06 13.27
C ASP A 247 9.13 4.38 11.93
N LEU A 248 8.99 5.16 10.84
CA LEU A 248 8.76 4.60 9.51
C LEU A 248 9.94 3.74 9.03
N PHE A 249 11.18 4.16 9.31
CA PHE A 249 12.37 3.42 8.89
C PHE A 249 12.57 2.13 9.71
N ILE A 250 12.17 2.12 10.98
CA ILE A 250 12.06 0.87 11.75
C ILE A 250 11.07 -0.07 11.07
N ASN A 251 9.90 0.42 10.67
CA ASN A 251 8.90 -0.41 9.98
C ASN A 251 9.45 -0.96 8.65
N VAL A 252 10.23 -0.18 7.90
CA VAL A 252 10.92 -0.66 6.68
C VAL A 252 11.91 -1.77 7.03
N LEU A 253 12.74 -1.61 8.07
CA LEU A 253 13.68 -2.65 8.50
C LEU A 253 12.98 -3.93 8.93
N LEU A 254 11.91 -3.81 9.71
CA LEU A 254 11.10 -4.94 10.15
C LEU A 254 10.45 -5.67 8.97
N ALA A 255 9.86 -4.91 8.03
CA ALA A 255 9.22 -5.48 6.83
C ALA A 255 10.23 -6.15 5.90
N PHE A 256 11.35 -5.49 5.62
CA PHE A 256 12.43 -6.04 4.80
C PHE A 256 13.12 -7.25 5.44
N ASN A 257 13.03 -7.41 6.76
CA ASN A 257 13.56 -8.58 7.41
C ASN A 257 12.70 -9.83 7.20
N LEU A 258 11.38 -9.69 6.98
CA LEU A 258 10.42 -10.81 6.99
C LEU A 258 10.79 -11.93 6.00
N HIS A 259 11.22 -11.58 4.79
CA HIS A 259 11.49 -12.56 3.73
C HIS A 259 12.84 -13.28 3.85
N ILE A 260 13.71 -12.89 4.80
CA ILE A 260 15.06 -13.45 4.93
C ILE A 260 15.03 -14.64 5.90
N PRO A 261 15.17 -15.90 5.44
CA PRO A 261 15.01 -17.06 6.31
C PRO A 261 16.25 -17.38 7.17
N VAL A 262 17.44 -16.98 6.71
CA VAL A 262 18.71 -17.34 7.36
C VAL A 262 19.39 -16.07 7.90
N PRO A 263 19.51 -15.91 9.24
CA PRO A 263 20.11 -14.73 9.86
C PRO A 263 21.57 -14.46 9.44
N GLU A 264 22.35 -15.50 9.13
CA GLU A 264 23.76 -15.36 8.72
C GLU A 264 23.93 -14.63 7.39
N HIS A 265 23.00 -14.82 6.46
CA HIS A 265 22.99 -14.17 5.14
C HIS A 265 22.16 -12.88 5.13
N ASN A 266 21.65 -12.48 6.29
CA ASN A 266 20.78 -11.33 6.40
C ASN A 266 21.59 -10.03 6.31
N VAL A 267 21.38 -9.25 5.25
CA VAL A 267 22.07 -7.99 5.03
C VAL A 267 21.85 -6.99 6.16
N ILE A 268 20.69 -7.03 6.83
CA ILE A 268 20.41 -6.22 8.01
C ILE A 268 21.34 -6.64 9.14
N MET A 269 21.34 -7.93 9.49
CA MET A 269 22.16 -8.46 10.57
C MET A 269 23.65 -8.24 10.32
N VAL A 270 24.13 -8.46 9.09
CA VAL A 270 25.52 -8.18 8.69
C VAL A 270 25.89 -6.71 8.87
N THR A 271 24.95 -5.79 8.66
CA THR A 271 25.18 -4.36 8.81
C THR A 271 25.14 -3.95 10.28
N VAL A 272 24.16 -4.44 11.03
CA VAL A 272 23.98 -4.20 12.47
C VAL A 272 25.21 -4.64 13.26
N LYS A 273 25.80 -5.81 12.96
CA LYS A 273 27.05 -6.29 13.59
C LYS A 273 28.22 -5.29 13.55
N LYS A 274 28.26 -4.42 12.54
CA LYS A 274 29.35 -3.45 12.32
C LYS A 274 29.13 -2.14 13.08
N HIS A 275 27.95 -1.93 13.67
CA HIS A 275 27.56 -0.67 14.29
C HIS A 275 27.39 -0.87 15.79
N SER A 276 28.22 -0.17 16.57
CA SER A 276 28.23 -0.26 18.04
C SER A 276 27.35 0.77 18.74
N ASN A 277 26.73 1.71 18.00
CA ASN A 277 25.96 2.81 18.55
C ASN A 277 24.60 2.92 17.85
N ILE A 278 23.68 2.00 18.18
CA ILE A 278 22.30 1.96 17.65
C ILE A 278 21.29 1.94 18.79
N LYS A 279 21.37 2.95 19.66
CA LYS A 279 20.64 3.00 20.93
C LYS A 279 19.16 3.32 20.71
N ILE A 280 18.84 4.30 19.87
CA ILE A 280 17.45 4.70 19.62
C ILE A 280 16.70 3.55 18.96
N PHE A 281 17.38 2.84 18.05
CA PHE A 281 16.86 1.66 17.40
C PHE A 281 16.50 0.55 18.40
N THR A 282 17.41 0.19 19.31
CA THR A 282 17.15 -0.87 20.30
C THR A 282 16.05 -0.47 21.29
N GLU A 283 16.02 0.78 21.76
CA GLU A 283 14.97 1.30 22.62
C GLU A 283 13.60 1.25 21.94
N LYS A 284 13.49 1.67 20.67
CA LYS A 284 12.23 1.62 19.92
C LYS A 284 11.78 0.19 19.64
N LEU A 285 12.69 -0.73 19.36
CA LEU A 285 12.35 -2.17 19.24
C LEU A 285 11.77 -2.73 20.55
N LEU A 286 12.33 -2.37 21.70
CA LEU A 286 11.77 -2.77 23.01
C LEU A 286 10.39 -2.16 23.25
N LEU A 287 10.17 -0.91 22.86
CA LEU A 287 8.85 -0.29 22.96
C LEU A 287 7.81 -1.01 22.09
N LEU A 288 8.17 -1.42 20.88
CA LEU A 288 7.31 -2.21 20.01
C LEU A 288 7.01 -3.58 20.62
N LEU A 289 8.03 -4.28 21.14
CA LEU A 289 7.86 -5.55 21.84
C LEU A 289 6.90 -5.41 23.04
N ASN A 290 7.07 -4.37 23.85
CA ASN A 290 6.23 -4.11 25.02
C ASN A 290 4.77 -3.79 24.66
N ARG A 291 4.53 -3.16 23.49
CA ARG A 291 3.16 -2.91 23.00
C ARG A 291 2.48 -4.20 22.53
N GLY A 292 3.25 -5.17 22.03
CA GLY A 292 2.75 -6.44 21.50
C GLY A 292 2.04 -6.33 20.14
N ASP A 293 2.02 -5.14 19.54
CA ASP A 293 1.45 -4.89 18.22
C ASP A 293 2.51 -5.07 17.12
N ASP A 294 2.09 -5.58 15.96
CA ASP A 294 2.95 -5.68 14.77
C ASP A 294 2.76 -4.47 13.85
N PRO A 295 3.73 -3.54 13.76
CA PRO A 295 3.60 -2.35 12.92
C PRO A 295 3.67 -2.64 11.41
N VAL A 296 4.13 -3.84 11.02
CA VAL A 296 4.23 -4.27 9.61
C VAL A 296 2.95 -4.98 9.15
N CYS A 297 2.11 -5.45 10.07
CA CYS A 297 0.83 -6.09 9.76
C CYS A 297 -0.25 -5.06 9.37
N ILE A 298 -0.02 -4.34 8.27
CA ILE A 298 -0.87 -3.24 7.78
C ILE A 298 -2.15 -3.78 7.11
N PHE A 299 -2.03 -4.86 6.35
CA PHE A 299 -3.11 -5.44 5.56
C PHE A 299 -3.56 -6.79 6.10
N LYS A 300 -4.82 -7.16 5.84
CA LYS A 300 -5.43 -8.45 6.26
C LYS A 300 -5.34 -9.53 5.17
N HIS A 301 -4.31 -9.46 4.35
CA HIS A 301 -4.10 -10.40 3.25
C HIS A 301 -3.71 -11.79 3.76
N GLN A 302 -3.85 -12.80 2.89
CA GLN A 302 -3.51 -14.20 3.19
C GLN A 302 -2.48 -14.71 2.18
N PRO A 303 -1.53 -15.58 2.60
CA PRO A 303 -1.28 -16.02 3.98
C PRO A 303 -0.69 -14.91 4.86
N GLN A 304 -1.04 -14.90 6.15
CA GLN A 304 -0.49 -13.89 7.07
C GLN A 304 0.99 -14.20 7.38
N PRO A 305 1.90 -13.20 7.26
CA PRO A 305 3.31 -13.36 7.59
C PRO A 305 3.53 -13.54 9.11
N PRO A 306 4.71 -14.04 9.54
CA PRO A 306 5.10 -14.04 10.94
C PRO A 306 5.13 -12.63 11.54
N HIS A 307 4.97 -12.53 12.87
CA HIS A 307 5.07 -11.26 13.56
C HIS A 307 6.46 -10.63 13.36
N SER A 308 6.51 -9.43 12.77
CA SER A 308 7.75 -8.82 12.29
C SER A 308 8.76 -8.55 13.42
N VAL A 309 8.32 -7.94 14.53
CA VAL A 309 9.16 -7.65 15.70
C VAL A 309 9.73 -8.93 16.33
N LEU A 310 8.89 -9.95 16.56
CA LEU A 310 9.35 -11.22 17.14
C LEU A 310 10.36 -11.93 16.24
N LYS A 311 10.06 -11.99 14.94
CA LYS A 311 10.97 -12.57 13.94
C LYS A 311 12.30 -11.80 13.91
N PHE A 312 12.24 -10.47 13.94
CA PHE A 312 13.43 -9.62 13.94
C PHE A 312 14.31 -9.87 15.18
N LEU A 313 13.71 -9.93 16.38
CA LEU A 313 14.44 -10.24 17.61
C LEU A 313 15.06 -11.64 17.57
N GLN A 314 14.34 -12.65 17.06
CA GLN A 314 14.88 -14.00 16.87
C GLN A 314 16.16 -13.97 16.01
N ASP A 315 16.16 -13.20 14.91
CA ASP A 315 17.34 -13.05 14.06
C ASP A 315 18.49 -12.31 14.75
N ILE A 316 18.20 -11.26 15.54
CA ILE A 316 19.23 -10.56 16.32
C ILE A 316 19.90 -11.52 17.31
N PHE A 317 19.10 -12.31 18.04
CA PHE A 317 19.62 -13.22 19.06
C PHE A 317 20.18 -14.53 18.51
N ALA A 318 20.05 -14.78 17.21
CA ALA A 318 20.68 -15.93 16.55
C ALA A 318 22.22 -15.85 16.55
N CYS A 319 22.80 -14.66 16.69
CA CYS A 319 24.25 -14.47 16.72
C CYS A 319 24.67 -13.53 17.87
N LYS A 320 25.78 -13.87 18.54
CA LYS A 320 26.29 -13.10 19.68
C LYS A 320 26.67 -11.66 19.28
N ASP A 321 27.21 -11.48 18.08
CA ASP A 321 27.64 -10.16 17.60
C ASP A 321 26.45 -9.23 17.40
N THR A 322 25.34 -9.72 16.83
CA THR A 322 24.10 -8.94 16.71
C THR A 322 23.42 -8.76 18.06
N ALA A 323 23.42 -9.77 18.95
CA ALA A 323 22.84 -9.65 20.28
C ALA A 323 23.55 -8.58 21.14
N SER A 324 24.83 -8.31 20.88
CA SER A 324 25.63 -7.35 21.64
C SER A 324 25.22 -5.88 21.46
N ILE A 325 24.29 -5.58 20.55
CA ILE A 325 23.74 -4.24 20.36
C ILE A 325 22.85 -3.79 21.52
N PHE A 326 22.26 -4.75 22.25
CA PHE A 326 21.46 -4.46 23.44
C PHE A 326 22.36 -4.27 24.65
N TYR A 327 22.20 -3.15 25.35
CA TYR A 327 22.89 -2.95 26.62
C TYR A 327 22.33 -3.88 27.70
N HIS A 328 23.08 -4.05 28.79
CA HIS A 328 22.65 -4.91 29.90
C HIS A 328 21.27 -4.50 30.46
N THR A 329 20.98 -3.20 30.55
CA THR A 329 19.67 -2.70 30.99
C THR A 329 18.57 -3.07 30.00
N ASP A 330 18.81 -2.89 28.70
CA ASP A 330 17.86 -3.24 27.63
C ASP A 330 17.53 -4.73 27.65
N MET A 331 18.54 -5.57 27.88
CA MET A 331 18.38 -7.02 28.02
C MET A 331 17.51 -7.40 29.21
N MET A 332 17.70 -6.75 30.36
CA MET A 332 16.87 -7.00 31.54
C MET A 332 15.41 -6.59 31.28
N VAL A 333 15.19 -5.42 30.69
CA VAL A 333 13.85 -4.96 30.30
C VAL A 333 13.19 -5.93 29.32
N MET A 334 13.94 -6.43 28.34
CA MET A 334 13.42 -7.41 27.38
C MET A 334 13.00 -8.71 28.05
N ILE A 335 13.82 -9.22 28.99
CA ILE A 335 13.52 -10.43 29.76
C ILE A 335 12.28 -10.23 30.64
N ASP A 336 12.05 -9.02 31.17
CA ASP A 336 10.86 -8.71 31.97
C ASP A 336 9.57 -8.63 31.12
N ILE A 337 9.67 -8.29 29.83
CA ILE A 337 8.52 -8.21 28.90
C ILE A 337 8.07 -9.60 28.42
N ILE A 338 9.03 -10.51 28.17
CA ILE A 338 8.79 -11.88 27.67
C ILE A 338 8.29 -12.78 28.79
#